data_AF-A0A367B491-F1
#
_entry.id   AF-A0A367B491-F1
#
_cell.length_a   1.000
_cell.length_b   1.000
_cell.length_c   1.000
_cell.angle_alpha   90.00
_cell.angle_beta   90.00
_cell.angle_gamma   90.00
#
_symmetry.space_group_name_H-M   'P 1'
#
loop_
_entity.id
_entity.type
_entity.pdbx_description
1 polymer ?
#
loop_
_entity_poly.entity_id
_entity_poly.type
_entity_poly.pdbx_seq_one_letter_code
_entity_poly.pdbx_strand_id
1 'polypeptide(L)'
;MSTAPAPTAPQAPGTLRSGLAHPVALLRWLWTAYLTPGRPGRPTDQTELRWIYTAWLGAFLLKMLGSSWDVSWHFKWLRDDLAPPHLLNTVGTAVVVVLVLFHSYSGYGVDRRALRLMQVGIGAFLIAIPIDILNHRINGLDITSWSPSHALLYIGTAIMLAGALRGWWLYAAPGRLRDLVSLGLWLFFVENVVFPNQHQEYGVLSLEAWEAGRTTAEPSLLDFAAAQGQTPAMFMLPVPSWVHPAWMICAGLLALVVARKTVGLRWTATVIAVVYLGYRGVMWLGLVAMGFPPSVLPVVLILGAVLIDLAVTSRVPGWIAGIAVTAAVYGLAFPLEALGLLPPWNWWSALPVAVGFAALWALVDVVSRSSWLARWRTADEPAGVAETAAA
;
A
#
# COMPACT_ATOMS: atom_id res chain seq x y z
N MET A 1 4.26 35.92 37.45
CA MET A 1 5.23 35.54 36.40
C MET A 1 4.76 36.18 35.11
N SER A 2 5.56 37.10 34.55
CA SER A 2 5.22 37.81 33.30
C SER A 2 5.26 36.82 32.14
N THR A 3 4.11 36.55 31.51
CA THR A 3 4.05 35.76 30.28
C THR A 3 4.61 36.60 29.14
N ALA A 4 5.87 36.37 28.81
CA ALA A 4 6.45 36.93 27.60
C ALA A 4 5.54 36.60 26.40
N PRO A 5 5.23 37.57 25.52
CA PRO A 5 4.42 37.32 24.35
C PRO A 5 5.06 36.23 23.50
N ALA A 6 4.25 35.29 23.03
CA ALA A 6 4.71 34.23 22.14
C ALA A 6 5.39 34.86 20.92
N PRO A 7 6.59 34.39 20.51
CA PRO A 7 7.29 34.95 19.37
C PRO A 7 6.39 34.92 18.14
N THR A 8 6.26 36.08 17.48
CA THR A 8 5.47 36.21 16.25
C THR A 8 6.04 35.28 15.19
N ALA A 9 5.20 34.38 14.69
CA ALA A 9 5.61 33.46 13.62
C ALA A 9 6.12 34.28 12.41
N PRO A 10 7.19 33.84 11.74
CA PRO A 10 7.66 34.49 10.52
C PRO A 10 6.52 34.62 9.51
N GLN A 11 6.57 35.62 8.62
CA GLN A 11 5.60 35.68 7.53
C GLN A 11 5.75 34.46 6.63
N ALA A 12 4.62 33.89 6.22
CA ALA A 12 4.60 32.78 5.29
C ALA A 12 5.26 33.19 3.95
N PRO A 13 6.00 32.29 3.29
CA PRO A 13 6.48 32.56 1.95
C PRO A 13 5.26 32.73 1.04
N GLY A 14 5.07 33.94 0.51
CA GLY A 14 3.86 34.31 -0.23
C GLY A 14 3.53 33.40 -1.42
N THR A 15 4.48 32.57 -1.88
CA THR A 15 4.28 31.48 -2.84
C THR A 15 5.17 30.28 -2.54
N LEU A 16 4.77 29.07 -3.00
CA LEU A 16 5.60 27.86 -2.93
C LEU A 16 6.96 28.05 -3.62
N ARG A 17 6.98 28.69 -4.80
CA ARG A 17 8.21 28.96 -5.54
C ARG A 17 9.19 29.81 -4.72
N SER A 18 8.70 30.84 -4.03
CA SER A 18 9.51 31.68 -3.14
C SER A 18 10.03 30.89 -1.94
N GLY A 19 9.21 30.01 -1.35
CA GLY A 19 9.63 29.12 -0.28
C GLY A 19 10.74 28.15 -0.72
N LEU A 20 10.58 27.52 -1.90
CA LEU A 20 11.57 26.59 -2.45
C LEU A 20 12.90 27.27 -2.82
N ALA A 21 12.88 28.54 -3.20
CA ALA A 21 14.10 29.33 -3.44
C ALA A 21 14.87 29.63 -2.14
N HIS A 22 14.21 29.58 -0.98
CA HIS A 22 14.79 29.83 0.33
C HIS A 22 14.45 28.70 1.32
N PRO A 23 14.96 27.47 1.10
CA PRO A 23 14.51 26.27 1.79
C PRO A 23 14.72 26.33 3.31
N VAL A 24 15.79 26.97 3.78
CA VAL A 24 16.05 27.16 5.22
C VAL A 24 15.02 28.10 5.86
N ALA A 25 14.66 29.19 5.18
CA ALA A 25 13.65 30.12 5.67
C ALA A 25 12.25 29.47 5.68
N LEU A 26 11.93 28.71 4.63
CA LEU A 26 10.70 27.92 4.55
C LEU A 26 10.62 26.90 5.70
N LEU A 27 11.70 26.16 5.97
CA LEU A 27 11.76 25.19 7.08
C LEU A 27 11.60 25.88 8.44
N ARG A 28 12.29 27.01 8.67
CA ARG A 28 12.15 27.78 9.92
C ARG A 28 10.73 28.28 10.11
N TRP A 29 10.10 28.80 9.06
CA TRP A 29 8.70 29.22 9.10
C TRP A 29 7.77 28.05 9.40
N LEU A 30 7.89 26.94 8.67
CA LEU A 30 7.10 25.73 8.89
C LEU A 30 7.23 25.23 10.33
N TRP A 31 8.45 25.21 10.85
CA TRP A 31 8.74 24.80 12.22
C TRP A 31 8.02 25.70 13.23
N THR A 32 8.19 27.03 13.12
CA THR A 32 7.55 27.96 14.06
C THR A 32 6.03 27.97 13.94
N ALA A 33 5.49 27.82 12.73
CA ALA A 33 4.05 27.87 12.49
C ALA A 33 3.33 26.58 12.90
N TYR A 34 3.90 25.41 12.59
CA TYR A 34 3.19 24.12 12.67
C TYR A 34 3.77 23.13 13.68
N LEU A 35 5.04 23.23 14.07
CA LEU A 35 5.63 22.37 15.09
C LEU A 35 5.44 22.97 16.48
N THR A 36 4.17 23.04 16.86
CA THR A 36 3.73 23.36 18.22
C THR A 36 3.14 22.10 18.88
N PRO A 37 3.46 21.81 20.15
CA PRO A 37 2.91 20.65 20.85
C PRO A 37 1.38 20.70 20.87
N GLY A 38 0.74 19.56 20.61
CA GLY A 38 -0.72 19.46 20.63
C GLY A 38 -1.20 18.03 20.91
N ARG A 39 -2.52 17.85 20.91
CA ARG A 39 -3.17 16.56 21.09
C ARG A 39 -3.88 16.14 19.80
N PRO A 40 -3.96 14.83 19.49
CA PRO A 40 -4.76 14.35 18.37
C PRO A 40 -6.19 14.88 18.43
N GLY A 41 -6.75 15.22 17.28
CA GLY A 41 -8.02 15.94 17.16
C GLY A 41 -7.87 17.45 17.21
N ARG A 42 -6.64 17.98 17.10
CA ARG A 42 -6.40 19.43 17.00
C ARG A 42 -7.16 20.00 15.79
N PRO A 43 -7.84 21.15 15.95
CA PRO A 43 -8.44 21.85 14.82
C PRO A 43 -7.41 22.04 13.71
N THR A 44 -7.76 21.55 12.53
CA THR A 44 -6.92 21.58 11.32
C THR A 44 -7.81 22.12 10.21
N ASP A 45 -7.40 23.21 9.58
CA ASP A 45 -8.17 23.74 8.48
C ASP A 45 -8.04 22.84 7.23
N GLN A 46 -8.91 23.04 6.25
CA GLN A 46 -8.93 22.18 5.05
C GLN A 46 -7.69 22.36 4.17
N THR A 47 -7.02 23.50 4.22
CA THR A 47 -5.80 23.75 3.46
C THR A 47 -4.63 23.01 4.11
N GLU A 48 -4.44 23.18 5.41
CA GLU A 48 -3.46 22.44 6.23
C GLU A 48 -3.63 20.93 6.05
N LEU A 49 -4.86 20.43 6.15
CA LEU A 49 -5.17 19.01 5.96
C LEU A 49 -4.75 18.53 4.57
N ARG A 50 -5.02 19.31 3.52
CA ARG A 50 -4.61 18.95 2.14
C ARG A 50 -3.09 18.89 2.01
N TRP A 51 -2.35 19.83 2.60
CA TRP A 51 -0.88 19.79 2.56
C TRP A 51 -0.34 18.52 3.22
N ILE A 52 -0.85 18.19 4.40
CA ILE A 52 -0.45 17.01 5.17
C ILE A 52 -0.74 15.72 4.38
N TYR A 53 -1.94 15.58 3.82
CA TYR A 53 -2.30 14.38 3.08
C TYR A 53 -1.70 14.32 1.67
N THR A 54 -1.34 15.46 1.07
CA THR A 54 -0.52 15.47 -0.15
C THR A 54 0.88 14.92 0.14
N ALA A 55 1.45 15.25 1.29
CA ALA A 55 2.73 14.66 1.72
C ALA A 55 2.62 13.15 1.96
N TRP A 56 1.52 12.65 2.54
CA TRP A 56 1.24 11.21 2.63
C TRP A 56 1.16 10.55 1.25
N LEU A 57 0.40 11.14 0.31
CA LEU A 57 0.31 10.62 -1.06
C LEU A 57 1.67 10.61 -1.76
N GLY A 58 2.47 11.67 -1.60
CA GLY A 58 3.83 11.74 -2.14
C GLY A 58 4.74 10.67 -1.54
N ALA A 59 4.70 10.47 -0.22
CA ALA A 59 5.50 9.47 0.46
C ALA A 59 5.19 8.05 -0.03
N PHE A 60 3.90 7.70 -0.14
CA PHE A 60 3.50 6.39 -0.66
C PHE A 60 3.70 6.24 -2.16
N LEU A 61 3.64 7.32 -2.95
CA LEU A 61 4.02 7.30 -4.36
C LEU A 61 5.49 6.92 -4.53
N LEU A 62 6.40 7.51 -3.74
CA LEU A 62 7.82 7.15 -3.75
C LEU A 62 8.01 5.68 -3.38
N LYS A 63 7.29 5.18 -2.36
CA LYS A 63 7.34 3.76 -1.98
C LYS A 63 6.79 2.84 -3.08
N MET A 64 5.68 3.19 -3.71
CA MET A 64 5.08 2.41 -4.80
C MET A 64 6.01 2.34 -6.02
N LEU A 65 6.62 3.46 -6.40
CA LEU A 65 7.61 3.52 -7.47
C LEU A 65 8.88 2.72 -7.14
N GLY A 66 9.41 2.89 -5.92
CA GLY A 66 10.60 2.19 -5.45
C GLY A 66 10.37 0.68 -5.41
N SER A 67 9.29 0.23 -4.79
CA SER A 67 8.95 -1.20 -4.66
C SER A 67 8.65 -1.87 -6.01
N SER A 68 7.91 -1.22 -6.91
CA SER A 68 7.66 -1.77 -8.25
C SER A 68 8.95 -1.95 -9.07
N TRP A 69 9.91 -1.04 -8.91
CA TRP A 69 11.23 -1.21 -9.49
C TRP A 69 12.04 -2.29 -8.76
N ASP A 70 11.94 -2.37 -7.43
CA ASP A 70 12.69 -3.30 -6.59
C ASP A 70 12.46 -4.77 -6.95
N VAL A 71 11.21 -5.19 -7.20
CA VAL A 71 10.93 -6.57 -7.62
C VAL A 71 11.69 -6.89 -8.90
N SER A 72 11.59 -6.01 -9.89
CA SER A 72 12.27 -6.19 -11.16
C SER A 72 13.80 -6.17 -11.03
N TRP A 73 14.33 -5.37 -10.11
CA TRP A 73 15.75 -5.30 -9.78
C TRP A 73 16.25 -6.64 -9.26
N HIS A 74 15.54 -7.26 -8.32
CA HIS A 74 15.93 -8.56 -7.74
C HIS A 74 15.82 -9.75 -8.71
N PHE A 75 15.06 -9.62 -9.80
CA PHE A 75 15.09 -10.61 -10.89
C PHE A 75 16.27 -10.44 -11.86
N LYS A 76 16.99 -9.32 -11.78
CA LYS A 76 18.13 -9.00 -12.66
C LYS A 76 19.46 -9.06 -11.92
N TRP A 77 19.53 -8.46 -10.74
CA TRP A 77 20.78 -8.26 -10.02
C TRP A 77 20.76 -8.88 -8.64
N LEU A 78 21.93 -9.36 -8.23
CA LEU A 78 22.19 -9.68 -6.83
C LEU A 78 22.13 -8.38 -6.01
N ARG A 79 21.39 -8.42 -4.89
CA ARG A 79 21.12 -7.26 -4.04
C ARG A 79 22.40 -6.49 -3.66
N ASP A 80 22.32 -5.16 -3.76
CA ASP A 80 23.26 -4.20 -3.19
C ASP A 80 22.51 -3.32 -2.18
N ASP A 81 23.13 -2.97 -1.04
CA ASP A 81 22.53 -2.21 0.05
C ASP A 81 22.11 -0.78 -0.36
N LEU A 82 22.68 -0.28 -1.46
CA LEU A 82 22.38 1.04 -2.04
C LEU A 82 21.69 0.93 -3.41
N ALA A 83 20.99 -0.17 -3.68
CA ALA A 83 20.22 -0.31 -4.91
C ALA A 83 19.31 0.92 -5.11
N PRO A 84 19.34 1.56 -6.29
CA PRO A 84 18.47 2.69 -6.61
C PRO A 84 16.98 2.56 -6.21
N PRO A 85 16.30 1.41 -6.39
CA PRO A 85 14.93 1.23 -5.87
C PRO A 85 14.84 1.33 -4.34
N HIS A 86 15.84 0.85 -3.60
CA HIS A 86 15.90 0.95 -2.13
C HIS A 86 16.06 2.39 -1.68
N LEU A 87 16.86 3.19 -2.39
CA LEU A 87 17.00 4.62 -2.11
C LEU A 87 15.65 5.33 -2.25
N LEU A 88 14.91 5.06 -3.32
CA LEU A 88 13.59 5.66 -3.55
C LEU A 88 12.58 5.25 -2.44
N ASN A 89 12.56 3.97 -2.08
CA ASN A 89 11.77 3.46 -0.94
C ASN A 89 12.18 4.09 0.40
N THR A 90 13.48 4.31 0.60
CA THR A 90 14.03 4.91 1.82
C THR A 90 13.60 6.38 1.94
N VAL A 91 13.63 7.14 0.85
CA VAL A 91 13.14 8.53 0.84
C VAL A 91 11.65 8.57 1.20
N GLY A 92 10.82 7.72 0.58
CA GLY A 92 9.40 7.63 0.93
C GLY A 92 9.16 7.24 2.40
N THR A 93 9.97 6.33 2.92
CA THR A 93 9.94 5.91 4.33
C THR A 93 10.35 7.03 5.28
N ALA A 94 11.38 7.81 4.95
CA ALA A 94 11.81 8.96 5.75
C ALA A 94 10.70 10.02 5.83
N VAL A 95 10.02 10.31 4.73
CA VAL A 95 8.86 11.23 4.72
C VAL A 95 7.73 10.71 5.60
N VAL A 96 7.42 9.41 5.51
CA VAL A 96 6.43 8.77 6.41
C VAL A 96 6.82 8.93 7.88
N VAL A 97 8.07 8.63 8.25
CA VAL A 97 8.54 8.78 9.64
C VAL A 97 8.35 10.21 10.13
N VAL A 98 8.75 11.19 9.32
CA VAL A 98 8.55 12.61 9.63
C VAL A 98 7.06 12.95 9.80
N LEU A 99 6.18 12.43 8.94
CA LEU A 99 4.73 12.64 9.06
C LEU A 99 4.17 12.05 10.35
N VAL A 100 4.56 10.83 10.72
CA VAL A 100 4.09 10.21 11.97
C VAL A 100 4.61 10.98 13.19
N LEU A 101 5.87 11.43 13.18
CA LEU A 101 6.41 12.29 14.23
C LEU A 101 5.67 13.63 14.32
N PHE A 102 5.40 14.26 13.16
CA PHE A 102 4.62 15.48 13.07
C PHE A 102 3.23 15.31 13.69
N HIS A 103 2.49 14.27 13.30
CA HIS A 103 1.18 13.98 13.88
C HIS A 103 1.25 13.66 15.38
N SER A 104 2.29 12.93 15.80
CA SER A 104 2.49 12.55 17.21
C SER A 104 2.74 13.77 18.09
N TYR A 105 3.50 14.74 17.59
CA TYR A 105 3.87 15.94 18.33
C TYR A 105 2.79 17.03 18.29
N SER A 106 2.18 17.25 17.13
CA SER A 106 1.28 18.39 16.90
C SER A 106 -0.22 18.05 17.02
N GLY A 107 -0.60 16.79 16.75
CA GLY A 107 -1.99 16.35 16.72
C GLY A 107 -2.81 16.81 15.51
N TYR A 108 -2.21 17.48 14.52
CA TYR A 108 -2.91 17.97 13.32
C TYR A 108 -3.44 16.83 12.44
N GLY A 109 -4.64 16.98 11.88
CA GLY A 109 -5.19 16.16 10.80
C GLY A 109 -5.51 14.69 11.12
N VAL A 110 -5.46 14.29 12.40
CA VAL A 110 -5.70 12.92 12.86
C VAL A 110 -6.37 12.89 14.22
N ASP A 111 -7.19 11.86 14.48
CA ASP A 111 -7.67 11.53 15.82
C ASP A 111 -6.72 10.54 16.53
N ARG A 112 -7.02 10.21 17.78
CA ARG A 112 -6.15 9.32 18.58
C ARG A 112 -6.03 7.93 17.98
N ARG A 113 -7.10 7.40 17.40
CA ARG A 113 -7.11 6.09 16.74
C ARG A 113 -6.30 6.08 15.45
N ALA A 114 -6.47 7.09 14.59
CA ALA A 114 -5.69 7.23 13.36
C ALA A 114 -4.19 7.34 13.68
N LEU A 115 -3.83 8.18 14.66
CA LEU A 115 -2.44 8.31 15.09
C LEU A 115 -1.87 6.99 15.63
N ARG A 116 -2.62 6.25 16.44
CA ARG A 116 -2.17 4.94 16.95
C ARG A 116 -1.93 3.94 15.84
N LEU A 117 -2.81 3.89 14.84
CA LEU A 117 -2.62 3.04 13.66
C LEU A 117 -1.34 3.46 12.91
N MET A 118 -1.13 4.75 12.69
CA MET A 118 0.10 5.25 12.07
C MET A 118 1.36 4.86 12.86
N GLN A 119 1.34 5.04 14.19
CA GLN A 119 2.45 4.72 15.09
C GLN A 119 2.75 3.21 15.15
N VAL A 120 1.72 2.37 15.27
CA VAL A 120 1.88 0.90 15.27
C VAL A 120 2.39 0.44 13.90
N GLY A 121 1.83 0.97 12.82
CA GLY A 121 2.23 0.63 11.46
C GLY A 121 3.68 0.98 11.17
N ILE A 122 4.12 2.22 11.48
CA ILE A 122 5.52 2.60 11.29
C ILE A 122 6.46 1.88 12.26
N GLY A 123 6.03 1.62 13.49
CA GLY A 123 6.82 0.84 14.45
C GLY A 123 7.09 -0.58 13.96
N ALA A 124 6.05 -1.27 13.48
CA ALA A 124 6.19 -2.59 12.87
C ALA A 124 7.09 -2.56 11.62
N PHE A 125 6.92 -1.55 10.76
CA PHE A 125 7.76 -1.37 9.56
C PHE A 125 9.24 -1.16 9.92
N LEU A 126 9.55 -0.28 10.88
CA LEU A 126 10.93 0.01 11.29
C LEU A 126 11.60 -1.17 11.99
N ILE A 127 10.85 -2.01 12.72
CA ILE A 127 11.34 -3.28 13.28
C ILE A 127 11.60 -4.30 12.18
N ALA A 128 10.79 -4.30 11.13
CA ALA A 128 10.95 -5.23 10.01
C ALA A 128 12.24 -4.98 9.22
N ILE A 129 12.71 -3.75 9.09
CA ILE A 129 13.95 -3.41 8.35
C ILE A 129 15.19 -4.18 8.85
N PRO A 130 15.57 -4.14 10.14
CA PRO A 130 16.73 -4.89 10.62
C PRO A 130 16.49 -6.41 10.59
N ILE A 131 15.25 -6.87 10.80
CA ILE A 131 14.89 -8.29 10.64
C ILE A 131 15.12 -8.73 9.19
N ASP A 132 14.72 -7.90 8.23
CA ASP A 132 14.88 -8.15 6.81
C ASP A 132 16.36 -8.21 6.43
N ILE A 133 17.15 -7.22 6.84
CA ILE A 133 18.61 -7.21 6.62
C ILE A 133 19.25 -8.49 7.20
N LEU A 134 18.88 -8.88 8.42
CA LEU A 134 19.41 -10.09 9.04
C LEU A 134 18.99 -11.35 8.29
N ASN A 135 17.71 -11.43 7.90
CA ASN A 135 17.16 -12.52 7.11
C ASN A 135 17.92 -12.68 5.78
N HIS A 136 18.19 -11.58 5.09
CA HIS A 136 19.02 -11.57 3.88
C HIS A 136 20.46 -12.00 4.14
N ARG A 137 21.06 -11.65 5.28
CA ARG A 137 22.43 -12.09 5.61
C ARG A 137 22.53 -13.58 5.95
N ILE A 138 21.51 -14.13 6.62
CA ILE A 138 21.50 -15.53 7.05
C ILE A 138 21.06 -16.45 5.91
N ASN A 139 19.95 -16.11 5.25
CA ASN A 139 19.32 -16.94 4.23
C ASN A 139 19.76 -16.53 2.81
N GLY A 140 20.58 -15.48 2.70
CA GLY A 140 21.30 -15.06 1.50
C GLY A 140 20.43 -14.42 0.41
N LEU A 141 19.42 -15.12 -0.08
CA LEU A 141 18.67 -14.79 -1.29
C LEU A 141 17.16 -14.81 -1.01
N ASP A 142 16.71 -14.07 0.00
CA ASP A 142 15.26 -13.94 0.22
C ASP A 142 14.64 -12.90 -0.71
N ILE A 143 14.74 -13.15 -2.01
CA ILE A 143 14.08 -12.35 -3.05
C ILE A 143 12.57 -12.62 -3.05
N THR A 144 12.09 -13.52 -2.19
CA THR A 144 10.66 -13.78 -2.07
C THR A 144 10.00 -12.60 -1.38
N SER A 145 9.14 -11.91 -2.12
CA SER A 145 8.16 -10.96 -1.56
C SER A 145 7.17 -11.63 -0.59
N TRP A 146 7.38 -12.91 -0.28
CA TRP A 146 6.55 -13.76 0.57
C TRP A 146 7.20 -14.05 1.92
N SER A 147 8.43 -13.58 2.15
CA SER A 147 9.11 -13.84 3.40
C SER A 147 8.38 -13.24 4.60
N PRO A 148 8.56 -13.80 5.82
CA PRO A 148 8.00 -13.21 7.03
C PRO A 148 8.49 -11.77 7.29
N SER A 149 9.73 -11.43 6.90
CA SER A 149 10.26 -10.06 7.05
C SER A 149 9.55 -9.08 6.12
N HIS A 150 9.36 -9.45 4.85
CA HIS A 150 8.59 -8.68 3.87
C HIS A 150 7.12 -8.55 4.29
N ALA A 151 6.50 -9.64 4.76
CA ALA A 151 5.14 -9.62 5.27
C ALA A 151 4.97 -8.58 6.40
N LEU A 152 5.94 -8.47 7.31
CA LEU A 152 5.90 -7.46 8.37
C LEU A 152 5.99 -6.02 7.84
N LEU A 153 6.79 -5.79 6.78
CA LEU A 153 6.83 -4.50 6.07
C LEU A 153 5.47 -4.14 5.46
N TYR A 154 4.80 -5.10 4.78
CA TYR A 154 3.50 -4.84 4.14
C TYR A 154 2.38 -4.69 5.17
N ILE A 155 2.40 -5.47 6.25
CA ILE A 155 1.43 -5.36 7.35
C ILE A 155 1.58 -4.01 8.05
N GLY A 156 2.81 -3.60 8.38
CA GLY A 156 3.07 -2.28 8.96
C GLY A 156 2.59 -1.15 8.06
N THR A 157 2.86 -1.25 6.75
CA THR A 157 2.39 -0.29 5.74
C THR A 157 0.86 -0.26 5.64
N ALA A 158 0.19 -1.41 5.61
CA ALA A 158 -1.28 -1.50 5.58
C ALA A 158 -1.93 -0.87 6.82
N ILE A 159 -1.41 -1.16 8.02
CA ILE A 159 -1.91 -0.59 9.27
C ILE A 159 -1.75 0.94 9.27
N MET A 160 -0.61 1.43 8.79
CA MET A 160 -0.35 2.86 8.68
C MET A 160 -1.27 3.55 7.67
N LEU A 161 -1.47 2.96 6.48
CA LEU A 161 -2.43 3.43 5.48
C LEU A 161 -3.86 3.43 6.01
N ALA A 162 -4.25 2.45 6.83
CA ALA A 162 -5.56 2.46 7.50
C ALA A 162 -5.71 3.66 8.46
N GLY A 163 -4.62 4.05 9.14
CA GLY A 163 -4.56 5.29 9.93
C GLY A 163 -4.72 6.54 9.08
N ALA A 164 -3.99 6.65 7.96
CA ALA A 164 -4.10 7.78 7.02
C ALA A 164 -5.51 7.86 6.40
N LEU A 165 -6.04 6.74 5.90
CA LEU A 165 -7.40 6.66 5.37
C LEU A 165 -8.44 7.13 6.39
N ARG A 166 -8.31 6.70 7.66
CA ARG A 166 -9.18 7.15 8.75
C ARG A 166 -9.10 8.66 8.95
N GLY A 167 -7.90 9.21 9.13
CA GLY A 167 -7.74 10.63 9.42
C GLY A 167 -8.25 11.50 8.26
N TRP A 168 -7.94 11.13 7.01
CA TRP A 168 -8.49 11.83 5.85
C TRP A 168 -10.01 11.76 5.81
N TRP A 169 -10.56 10.56 5.98
CA TRP A 169 -12.00 10.33 5.89
C TRP A 169 -12.80 11.09 6.97
N LEU A 170 -12.25 11.26 8.18
CA LEU A 170 -12.91 11.98 9.27
C LEU A 170 -12.82 13.50 9.13
N TYR A 171 -11.66 14.03 8.73
CA TYR A 171 -11.39 15.47 8.80
C TYR A 171 -11.56 16.20 7.46
N ALA A 172 -11.55 15.50 6.33
CA ALA A 172 -11.75 16.14 5.03
C ALA A 172 -13.22 16.51 4.80
N ALA A 173 -13.44 17.74 4.35
CA ALA A 173 -14.76 18.19 3.91
C ALA A 173 -15.28 17.29 2.77
N PRO A 174 -16.58 16.91 2.78
CA PRO A 174 -17.18 16.17 1.68
C PRO A 174 -16.98 16.86 0.32
N GLY A 175 -16.73 16.07 -0.72
CA GLY A 175 -16.60 16.56 -2.09
C GLY A 175 -15.52 15.84 -2.90
N ARG A 176 -15.35 16.29 -4.15
CA ARG A 176 -14.47 15.63 -5.13
C ARG A 176 -13.04 15.43 -4.64
N LEU A 177 -12.48 16.38 -3.90
CA LEU A 177 -11.11 16.26 -3.41
C LEU A 177 -10.97 15.17 -2.34
N ARG A 178 -11.95 15.06 -1.42
CA ARG A 178 -12.01 13.97 -0.45
C ARG A 178 -12.02 12.62 -1.15
N ASP A 179 -12.82 12.50 -2.20
CA ASP A 179 -12.92 11.27 -2.98
C ASP A 179 -11.60 10.93 -3.68
N LEU A 180 -10.98 11.91 -4.37
CA LEU A 180 -9.72 11.71 -5.09
C LEU A 180 -8.57 11.27 -4.17
N VAL A 181 -8.40 11.92 -3.03
CA VAL A 181 -7.35 11.53 -2.06
C VAL A 181 -7.67 10.17 -1.44
N SER A 182 -8.95 9.86 -1.18
CA SER A 182 -9.34 8.53 -0.70
C SER A 182 -9.03 7.44 -1.72
N LEU A 183 -9.30 7.69 -3.00
CA LEU A 183 -8.95 6.77 -4.10
C LEU A 183 -7.43 6.59 -4.20
N GLY A 184 -6.64 7.65 -4.05
CA GLY A 184 -5.18 7.58 -4.02
C GLY A 184 -4.64 6.75 -2.85
N LEU A 185 -5.16 6.97 -1.63
CA LEU A 185 -4.76 6.19 -0.45
C LEU A 185 -5.17 4.71 -0.58
N TRP A 186 -6.35 4.44 -1.13
CA TRP A 186 -6.79 3.07 -1.41
C TRP A 186 -6.00 2.40 -2.54
N LEU A 187 -5.55 3.16 -3.54
CA LEU A 187 -4.63 2.67 -4.57
C LEU A 187 -3.34 2.15 -3.93
N PHE A 188 -2.72 2.93 -3.04
CA PHE A 188 -1.52 2.49 -2.30
C PHE A 188 -1.81 1.30 -1.37
N PHE A 189 -2.99 1.26 -0.75
CA PHE A 189 -3.38 0.12 0.07
C PHE A 189 -3.50 -1.17 -0.75
N VAL A 190 -4.18 -1.09 -1.90
CA VAL A 190 -4.34 -2.22 -2.81
C VAL A 190 -2.99 -2.65 -3.35
N GLU A 191 -2.15 -1.71 -3.80
CA GLU A 191 -0.80 -1.99 -4.29
C GLU A 191 0.02 -2.74 -3.25
N ASN A 192 0.09 -2.24 -2.00
CA ASN A 192 0.79 -2.90 -0.91
C ASN A 192 0.26 -4.31 -0.61
N VAL A 193 -1.06 -4.52 -0.74
CA VAL A 193 -1.67 -5.84 -0.52
C VAL A 193 -1.33 -6.81 -1.65
N VAL A 194 -1.39 -6.39 -2.91
CA VAL A 194 -1.15 -7.29 -4.04
C VAL A 194 0.34 -7.41 -4.39
N PHE A 195 1.19 -6.54 -3.85
CA PHE A 195 2.63 -6.51 -4.10
C PHE A 195 3.32 -7.88 -4.04
N PRO A 196 3.03 -8.77 -3.06
CA PRO A 196 3.66 -10.08 -3.00
C PRO A 196 3.49 -10.91 -4.28
N ASN A 197 2.33 -10.83 -4.94
CA ASN A 197 2.06 -11.57 -6.17
C ASN A 197 2.98 -11.19 -7.33
N GLN A 198 3.55 -9.98 -7.32
CA GLN A 198 4.44 -9.53 -8.39
C GLN A 198 5.61 -10.50 -8.58
N HIS A 199 6.08 -11.16 -7.52
CA HIS A 199 7.16 -12.13 -7.65
C HIS A 199 6.77 -13.29 -8.58
N GLN A 200 5.57 -13.87 -8.46
CA GLN A 200 5.11 -14.91 -9.38
C GLN A 200 4.85 -14.35 -10.78
N GLU A 201 4.39 -13.11 -10.86
CA GLU A 201 4.12 -12.43 -12.14
C GLU A 201 5.40 -12.16 -12.95
N TYR A 202 6.52 -11.83 -12.30
CA TYR A 202 7.85 -11.80 -12.95
C TYR A 202 8.38 -13.22 -13.17
N GLY A 203 8.25 -14.07 -12.15
CA GLY A 203 8.78 -15.42 -12.07
C GLY A 203 8.42 -16.31 -13.24
N VAL A 204 7.15 -16.30 -13.66
CA VAL A 204 6.67 -17.15 -14.75
C VAL A 204 7.40 -16.84 -16.07
N LEU A 205 7.59 -15.56 -16.41
CA LEU A 205 8.25 -15.16 -17.65
C LEU A 205 9.77 -15.30 -17.56
N SER A 206 10.35 -15.04 -16.38
CA SER A 206 11.78 -15.27 -16.15
C SER A 206 12.15 -16.74 -16.26
N LEU A 207 11.32 -17.64 -15.74
CA LEU A 207 11.55 -19.08 -15.82
C LEU A 207 11.40 -19.58 -17.26
N GLU A 208 10.35 -19.16 -17.96
CA GLU A 208 10.16 -19.48 -19.38
C GLU A 208 11.36 -19.03 -20.23
N ALA A 209 11.86 -17.81 -19.99
CA ALA A 209 13.04 -17.30 -20.67
C ALA A 209 14.26 -18.20 -20.40
N TRP A 210 14.48 -18.55 -19.12
CA TRP A 210 15.58 -19.40 -18.68
C TRP A 210 15.56 -20.78 -19.36
N GLU A 211 14.40 -21.43 -19.37
CA GLU A 211 14.19 -22.73 -20.01
C GLU A 211 14.42 -22.65 -21.53
N ALA A 212 14.14 -21.50 -22.15
CA ALA A 212 14.43 -21.22 -23.54
C ALA A 212 15.90 -20.80 -23.81
N GLY A 213 16.79 -20.92 -22.83
CA GLY A 213 18.21 -20.57 -22.94
C GLY A 213 18.49 -19.05 -22.97
N ARG A 214 17.55 -18.23 -22.52
CA ARG A 214 17.69 -16.76 -22.39
C ARG A 214 17.59 -16.36 -20.92
N THR A 215 18.27 -15.31 -20.51
CA THR A 215 18.07 -14.78 -19.15
C THR A 215 18.35 -13.29 -19.11
N THR A 216 17.58 -12.58 -18.29
CA THR A 216 17.89 -11.20 -17.88
C THR A 216 18.62 -11.16 -16.54
N ALA A 217 18.69 -12.28 -15.81
CA ALA A 217 19.44 -12.37 -14.56
C ALA A 217 20.95 -12.36 -14.85
N GLU A 218 21.68 -11.55 -14.12
CA GLU A 218 23.15 -11.54 -14.18
C GLU A 218 23.73 -12.87 -13.69
N PRO A 219 24.88 -13.30 -14.23
CA PRO A 219 25.55 -14.54 -13.79
C PRO A 219 25.78 -14.59 -12.28
N SER A 220 26.16 -13.46 -11.65
CA SER A 220 26.39 -13.40 -10.20
C SER A 220 25.17 -13.73 -9.36
N LEU A 221 23.96 -13.38 -9.83
CA LEU A 221 22.71 -13.73 -9.15
C LEU A 221 22.45 -15.24 -9.24
N LEU A 222 22.67 -15.83 -10.41
CA LEU A 222 22.47 -17.26 -10.66
C LEU A 222 23.51 -18.11 -9.92
N ASP A 223 24.77 -17.70 -9.94
CA ASP A 223 25.86 -18.36 -9.21
C ASP A 223 25.59 -18.33 -7.70
N PHE A 224 25.09 -17.20 -7.20
CA PHE A 224 24.73 -17.06 -5.79
C PHE A 224 23.53 -17.93 -5.41
N ALA A 225 22.49 -18.02 -6.25
CA ALA A 225 21.37 -18.94 -6.04
C ALA A 225 21.84 -20.41 -6.02
N ALA A 226 22.68 -20.79 -6.98
CA ALA A 226 23.26 -22.13 -7.06
C ALA A 226 24.13 -22.46 -5.84
N ALA A 227 24.92 -21.50 -5.34
CA ALA A 227 25.73 -21.66 -4.14
C ALA A 227 24.90 -21.90 -2.86
N GLN A 228 23.63 -21.50 -2.87
CA GLN A 228 22.66 -21.78 -1.80
C GLN A 228 21.84 -23.05 -2.02
N GLY A 229 22.16 -23.83 -3.06
CA GLY A 229 21.40 -25.02 -3.43
C GLY A 229 20.01 -24.73 -4.02
N GLN A 230 19.74 -23.48 -4.43
CA GLN A 230 18.51 -23.15 -5.12
C GLN A 230 18.63 -23.44 -6.62
N THR A 231 17.58 -24.03 -7.19
CA THR A 231 17.41 -24.07 -8.64
C THR A 231 16.78 -22.77 -9.14
N PRO A 232 16.97 -22.38 -10.41
CA PRO A 232 16.28 -21.22 -10.98
C PRO A 232 14.76 -21.23 -10.78
N ALA A 233 14.13 -22.41 -10.86
CA ALA A 233 12.69 -22.55 -10.61
C ALA A 233 12.30 -22.26 -9.16
N MET A 234 13.09 -22.72 -8.18
CA MET A 234 12.84 -22.41 -6.75
C MET A 234 12.98 -20.92 -6.47
N PHE A 235 13.94 -20.27 -7.13
CA PHE A 235 14.16 -18.84 -7.01
C PHE A 235 13.04 -18.02 -7.64
N MET A 236 12.65 -18.33 -8.88
CA MET A 236 11.70 -17.53 -9.67
C MET A 236 10.24 -17.80 -9.27
N LEU A 237 9.90 -19.01 -8.79
CA LEU A 237 8.56 -19.40 -8.36
C LEU A 237 8.61 -20.03 -6.95
N PRO A 238 8.88 -19.23 -5.90
CA PRO A 238 9.23 -19.74 -4.57
C PRO A 238 8.04 -20.25 -3.75
N VAL A 239 6.81 -19.99 -4.19
CA VAL A 239 5.59 -20.40 -3.49
C VAL A 239 4.76 -21.34 -4.35
N PRO A 240 3.95 -22.22 -3.74
CA PRO A 240 3.04 -23.07 -4.49
C PRO A 240 2.07 -22.28 -5.38
N SER A 241 1.69 -22.85 -6.52
CA SER A 241 0.80 -22.24 -7.52
C SER A 241 -0.63 -21.92 -7.04
N TRP A 242 -1.02 -22.37 -5.84
CA TRP A 242 -2.29 -21.98 -5.23
C TRP A 242 -2.21 -20.62 -4.49
N VAL A 243 -1.01 -20.17 -4.10
CA VAL A 243 -0.83 -18.97 -3.27
C VAL A 243 -1.20 -17.71 -4.05
N HIS A 244 -0.75 -17.60 -5.30
CA HIS A 244 -1.04 -16.45 -6.15
C HIS A 244 -2.55 -16.16 -6.29
N PRO A 245 -3.40 -17.11 -6.74
CA PRO A 245 -4.83 -16.86 -6.82
C PRO A 245 -5.49 -16.68 -5.45
N ALA A 246 -5.05 -17.43 -4.43
CA ALA A 246 -5.60 -17.29 -3.08
C ALA A 246 -5.39 -15.89 -2.51
N TRP A 247 -4.17 -15.36 -2.61
CA TRP A 247 -3.85 -14.03 -2.11
C TRP A 247 -4.48 -12.92 -2.94
N MET A 248 -4.43 -13.04 -4.27
CA MET A 248 -5.04 -12.06 -5.17
C MET A 248 -6.54 -11.90 -4.90
N ILE A 249 -7.25 -13.01 -4.69
CA ILE A 249 -8.70 -13.01 -4.48
C ILE A 249 -9.04 -12.70 -3.02
N CYS A 250 -8.46 -13.42 -2.05
CA CYS A 250 -8.83 -13.26 -0.65
C CYS A 250 -8.31 -11.97 -0.02
N ALA A 251 -7.14 -11.47 -0.42
CA ALA A 251 -6.59 -10.23 0.11
C ALA A 251 -6.79 -9.06 -0.87
N GLY A 252 -6.39 -9.22 -2.14
CA GLY A 252 -6.47 -8.16 -3.16
C GLY A 252 -7.90 -7.73 -3.46
N LEU A 253 -8.77 -8.65 -3.89
CA LEU A 253 -10.18 -8.32 -4.17
C LEU A 253 -10.94 -7.93 -2.90
N LEU A 254 -10.59 -8.48 -1.72
CA LEU A 254 -11.18 -8.04 -0.46
C LEU A 254 -10.83 -6.58 -0.13
N ALA A 255 -9.58 -6.16 -0.37
CA ALA A 255 -9.20 -4.75 -0.23
C ALA A 255 -10.06 -3.85 -1.12
N LEU A 256 -10.37 -4.28 -2.35
CA LEU A 256 -11.27 -3.56 -3.26
C LEU A 256 -12.73 -3.55 -2.76
N VAL A 257 -13.24 -4.64 -2.16
CA VAL A 257 -14.56 -4.68 -1.51
C VAL A 257 -14.62 -3.62 -0.39
N VAL A 258 -13.58 -3.57 0.46
CA VAL A 258 -13.53 -2.61 1.57
C VAL A 258 -13.41 -1.17 1.03
N ALA A 259 -12.56 -0.94 0.03
CA ALA A 259 -12.45 0.36 -0.65
C ALA A 259 -13.81 0.82 -1.20
N ARG A 260 -14.51 -0.06 -1.93
CA ARG A 260 -15.82 0.24 -2.52
C ARG A 260 -16.89 0.58 -1.47
N LYS A 261 -16.90 -0.15 -0.35
CA LYS A 261 -17.86 0.08 0.75
C LYS A 261 -17.53 1.30 1.61
N THR A 262 -16.26 1.71 1.68
CA THR A 262 -15.83 2.86 2.49
C THR A 262 -15.89 4.17 1.73
N VAL A 263 -15.48 4.19 0.46
CA VAL A 263 -15.53 5.37 -0.42
C VAL A 263 -16.95 5.63 -0.92
N GLY A 264 -17.72 4.57 -1.23
CA GLY A 264 -19.13 4.69 -1.56
C GLY A 264 -19.45 5.05 -3.03
N LEU A 265 -18.47 5.39 -3.86
CA LEU A 265 -18.67 5.71 -5.29
C LEU A 265 -18.93 4.44 -6.12
N ARG A 266 -19.80 4.54 -7.15
CA ARG A 266 -20.36 3.40 -7.89
C ARG A 266 -19.33 2.46 -8.51
N TRP A 267 -18.14 2.97 -8.85
CA TRP A 267 -17.09 2.26 -9.58
C TRP A 267 -15.73 2.30 -8.86
N THR A 268 -15.71 2.47 -7.54
CA THR A 268 -14.46 2.61 -6.78
C THR A 268 -13.51 1.43 -7.01
N ALA A 269 -14.00 0.18 -6.94
CA ALA A 269 -13.12 -0.98 -7.08
C ALA A 269 -12.52 -1.03 -8.49
N THR A 270 -13.36 -0.83 -9.51
CA THR A 270 -12.94 -0.85 -10.92
C THR A 270 -11.94 0.26 -11.22
N VAL A 271 -12.20 1.49 -10.75
CA VAL A 271 -11.27 2.62 -10.96
C VAL A 271 -9.91 2.34 -10.32
N ILE A 272 -9.87 1.82 -9.08
CA ILE A 272 -8.61 1.48 -8.43
C ILE A 272 -7.87 0.38 -9.20
N ALA A 273 -8.55 -0.69 -9.59
CA ALA A 273 -7.94 -1.80 -10.33
C ALA A 273 -7.38 -1.37 -11.70
N VAL A 274 -8.15 -0.55 -12.45
CA VAL A 274 -7.73 -0.02 -13.76
C VAL A 274 -6.55 0.93 -13.61
N VAL A 275 -6.57 1.85 -12.64
CA VAL A 275 -5.45 2.78 -12.41
C VAL A 275 -4.20 2.03 -11.95
N TYR A 276 -4.36 1.05 -11.06
CA TYR A 276 -3.27 0.18 -10.61
C TYR A 276 -2.62 -0.57 -11.77
N LEU A 277 -3.41 -1.24 -12.62
CA LEU A 277 -2.87 -1.97 -13.76
C LEU A 277 -2.34 -1.06 -14.86
N GLY A 278 -2.95 0.10 -15.08
CA GLY A 278 -2.42 1.12 -15.99
C GLY A 278 -1.06 1.62 -15.53
N TYR A 279 -0.90 1.89 -14.24
CA TYR A 279 0.40 2.19 -13.62
C TYR A 279 1.40 1.04 -13.82
N ARG A 280 1.02 -0.20 -13.48
CA ARG A 280 1.88 -1.39 -13.64
C ARG A 280 2.32 -1.55 -15.10
N GLY A 281 1.43 -1.32 -16.07
CA GLY A 281 1.74 -1.36 -17.49
C GLY A 281 2.75 -0.28 -17.92
N VAL A 282 2.61 0.95 -17.43
CA VAL A 282 3.58 2.03 -17.70
C VAL A 282 4.94 1.72 -17.09
N MET A 283 4.98 1.27 -15.82
CA MET A 283 6.22 0.87 -15.17
C MET A 283 6.88 -0.32 -15.88
N TRP A 284 6.10 -1.33 -16.25
CA TRP A 284 6.57 -2.48 -17.00
C TRP A 284 7.22 -2.08 -18.33
N LEU A 285 6.55 -1.24 -19.14
CA LEU A 285 7.12 -0.73 -20.39
C LEU A 285 8.45 0.00 -20.17
N GLY A 286 8.49 0.88 -19.16
CA GLY A 286 9.71 1.64 -18.83
C GLY A 286 10.86 0.72 -18.38
N LEU A 287 10.57 -0.24 -17.51
CA LEU A 287 11.57 -1.20 -16.99
C LEU A 287 12.10 -2.10 -18.10
N VAL A 288 11.23 -2.66 -18.94
CA VAL A 288 11.64 -3.48 -20.10
C VAL A 288 12.50 -2.66 -21.07
N ALA A 289 12.13 -1.39 -21.33
CA ALA A 289 12.95 -0.50 -22.16
C ALA A 289 14.35 -0.22 -21.57
N MET A 290 14.50 -0.30 -20.25
CA MET A 290 15.79 -0.22 -19.54
C MET A 290 16.49 -1.60 -19.39
N GLY A 291 15.97 -2.64 -20.04
CA GLY A 291 16.56 -3.98 -20.05
C GLY A 291 16.30 -4.80 -18.78
N PHE A 292 15.23 -4.49 -18.03
CA PHE A 292 14.78 -5.33 -16.93
C PHE A 292 13.82 -6.44 -17.41
N PRO A 293 13.63 -7.51 -16.61
CA PRO A 293 12.70 -8.59 -16.95
C PRO A 293 11.26 -8.10 -17.12
N PRO A 294 10.48 -8.71 -18.04
CA PRO A 294 9.05 -8.48 -18.14
C PRO A 294 8.29 -9.17 -16.99
N SER A 295 7.04 -8.75 -16.79
CA SER A 295 6.10 -9.34 -15.83
C SER A 295 4.74 -9.48 -16.49
N VAL A 296 3.97 -10.52 -16.16
CA VAL A 296 2.57 -10.58 -16.57
C VAL A 296 1.73 -9.58 -15.77
N LEU A 297 0.68 -9.04 -16.38
CA LEU A 297 -0.25 -8.13 -15.70
C LEU A 297 -1.50 -8.93 -15.32
N PRO A 298 -1.92 -8.96 -14.03
CA PRO A 298 -3.07 -9.74 -13.58
C PRO A 298 -4.40 -9.07 -13.97
N VAL A 299 -4.71 -9.05 -15.27
CA VAL A 299 -5.91 -8.38 -15.84
C VAL A 299 -7.23 -8.95 -15.30
N VAL A 300 -7.21 -10.17 -14.76
CA VAL A 300 -8.31 -10.79 -14.01
C VAL A 300 -8.79 -9.94 -12.83
N LEU A 301 -7.92 -9.08 -12.26
CA LEU A 301 -8.31 -8.12 -11.22
C LEU A 301 -9.40 -7.15 -11.70
N ILE A 302 -9.40 -6.74 -12.98
CA ILE A 302 -10.41 -5.84 -13.52
C ILE A 302 -11.79 -6.51 -13.50
N LEU A 303 -11.86 -7.78 -13.95
CA LEU A 303 -13.11 -8.55 -13.92
C LEU A 303 -13.63 -8.67 -12.48
N GLY A 304 -12.76 -9.06 -11.55
CA GLY A 304 -13.11 -9.14 -10.12
C GLY A 304 -13.63 -7.81 -9.57
N ALA A 305 -12.96 -6.70 -9.90
CA ALA A 305 -13.33 -5.37 -9.46
C ALA A 305 -14.69 -4.89 -10.02
N VAL A 306 -14.96 -5.13 -11.31
CA VAL A 306 -16.24 -4.84 -11.95
C VAL A 306 -17.36 -5.62 -11.28
N LEU A 307 -17.17 -6.92 -11.05
CA LEU A 307 -18.18 -7.75 -10.39
C LEU A 307 -18.40 -7.34 -8.94
N ILE A 308 -17.37 -6.89 -8.22
CA ILE A 308 -17.52 -6.29 -6.88
C ILE A 308 -18.40 -5.04 -6.94
N ASP A 309 -18.12 -4.10 -7.85
CA ASP A 309 -18.90 -2.87 -7.99
C ASP A 309 -20.37 -3.17 -8.31
N LEU A 310 -20.61 -4.13 -9.22
CA LEU A 310 -21.96 -4.59 -9.56
C LEU A 310 -22.66 -5.26 -8.37
N ALA A 311 -21.99 -6.20 -7.69
CA ALA A 311 -22.56 -6.92 -6.55
C ALA A 311 -22.90 -5.98 -5.38
N VAL A 312 -22.00 -5.04 -5.05
CA VAL A 312 -22.25 -4.04 -4.00
C VAL A 312 -23.38 -3.11 -4.39
N THR A 313 -23.44 -2.67 -5.66
CA THR A 313 -24.52 -1.81 -6.16
C THR A 313 -25.88 -2.51 -6.12
N SER A 314 -25.92 -3.79 -6.50
CA SER A 314 -27.11 -4.64 -6.46
C SER A 314 -27.42 -5.22 -5.08
N ARG A 315 -26.62 -4.88 -4.06
CA ARG A 315 -26.76 -5.34 -2.66
C ARG A 315 -26.78 -6.87 -2.52
N VAL A 316 -26.05 -7.58 -3.37
CA VAL A 316 -25.89 -9.03 -3.28
C VAL A 316 -25.13 -9.36 -1.98
N PRO A 317 -25.60 -10.33 -1.17
CA PRO A 317 -24.88 -10.76 0.03
C PRO A 317 -23.47 -11.24 -0.30
N GLY A 318 -22.48 -10.83 0.51
CA GLY A 318 -21.06 -11.11 0.25
C GLY A 318 -20.71 -12.59 0.11
N TRP A 319 -21.42 -13.49 0.79
CA TRP A 319 -21.18 -14.93 0.66
C TRP A 319 -21.62 -15.49 -0.71
N ILE A 320 -22.67 -14.94 -1.33
CA ILE A 320 -23.08 -15.30 -2.70
C ILE A 320 -22.14 -14.64 -3.71
N ALA A 321 -21.92 -13.33 -3.53
CA ALA A 321 -21.08 -12.55 -4.42
C ALA A 321 -19.64 -13.06 -4.46
N GLY A 322 -19.09 -13.49 -3.31
CA GLY A 322 -17.75 -14.05 -3.22
C GLY A 322 -17.58 -15.29 -4.08
N ILE A 323 -18.50 -16.25 -4.01
CA ILE A 323 -18.47 -17.46 -4.84
C ILE A 323 -18.55 -17.09 -6.33
N ALA A 324 -19.50 -16.22 -6.70
CA ALA A 324 -19.69 -15.83 -8.10
C ALA A 324 -18.49 -15.07 -8.67
N VAL A 325 -17.89 -14.14 -7.91
CA VAL A 325 -16.70 -13.41 -8.30
C VAL A 325 -15.51 -14.34 -8.45
N THR A 326 -15.26 -15.24 -7.48
CA THR A 326 -14.17 -16.20 -7.58
C THR A 326 -14.34 -17.11 -8.79
N ALA A 327 -15.55 -17.65 -9.02
CA ALA A 327 -15.82 -18.49 -10.18
C ALA A 327 -15.55 -17.77 -11.51
N ALA A 328 -15.98 -16.52 -11.64
CA ALA A 328 -15.73 -15.72 -12.84
C ALA A 328 -14.23 -15.40 -13.03
N VAL A 329 -13.51 -15.11 -11.95
CA VAL A 329 -12.06 -14.84 -11.98
C VAL A 329 -11.28 -16.09 -12.40
N TYR A 330 -11.59 -17.27 -11.83
CA TYR A 330 -10.98 -18.54 -12.28
C TYR A 330 -11.38 -18.89 -13.71
N GLY A 331 -12.63 -18.62 -14.11
CA GLY A 331 -13.10 -18.82 -15.48
C GLY A 331 -12.33 -18.00 -16.51
N LEU A 332 -12.00 -16.73 -16.20
CA LEU A 332 -11.15 -15.90 -17.05
C LEU A 332 -9.66 -16.25 -16.93
N ALA A 333 -9.21 -16.72 -15.77
CA ALA A 333 -7.83 -17.15 -15.56
C ALA A 333 -7.44 -18.31 -16.48
N PHE A 334 -8.36 -19.24 -16.74
CA PHE A 334 -8.09 -20.43 -17.57
C PHE A 334 -7.56 -20.11 -18.98
N PRO A 335 -8.27 -19.29 -19.80
CA PRO A 335 -7.72 -18.91 -21.10
C PRO A 335 -6.49 -18.00 -20.99
N LEU A 336 -6.33 -17.19 -19.94
CA LEU A 336 -5.16 -16.32 -19.79
C LEU A 336 -3.89 -17.11 -19.44
N GLU A 337 -3.99 -18.10 -18.56
CA GLU A 337 -2.91 -19.05 -18.26
C GLU A 337 -2.50 -19.81 -19.51
N ALA A 338 -3.47 -20.32 -20.29
CA ALA A 338 -3.19 -21.01 -21.55
C ALA A 338 -2.48 -20.13 -22.60
N LEU A 339 -2.59 -18.81 -22.49
CA LEU A 339 -1.91 -17.83 -23.35
C LEU A 339 -0.59 -17.32 -22.76
N GLY A 340 -0.15 -17.82 -21.59
CA GLY A 340 1.05 -17.32 -20.90
C GLY A 340 0.90 -15.91 -20.31
N LEU A 341 -0.33 -15.44 -20.13
CA LEU A 341 -0.64 -14.09 -19.62
C LEU A 341 -0.95 -14.07 -18.11
N LEU A 342 -0.73 -15.19 -17.43
CA LEU A 342 -0.98 -15.37 -16.00
C LEU A 342 -0.03 -16.44 -15.45
N PRO A 343 0.43 -16.35 -14.18
CA PRO A 343 1.16 -17.45 -13.57
C PRO A 343 0.28 -18.71 -13.51
N PRO A 344 0.85 -19.92 -13.57
CA PRO A 344 0.08 -21.15 -13.53
C PRO A 344 -0.66 -21.28 -12.20
N TRP A 345 -1.96 -21.56 -12.25
CA TRP A 345 -2.79 -21.72 -11.05
C TRP A 345 -3.06 -23.18 -10.75
N ASN A 346 -3.04 -23.51 -9.46
CA ASN A 346 -3.57 -24.80 -9.03
C ASN A 346 -5.11 -24.78 -9.05
N TRP A 347 -5.72 -25.41 -10.05
CA TRP A 347 -7.18 -25.43 -10.22
C TRP A 347 -7.94 -26.03 -9.03
N TRP A 348 -7.32 -26.92 -8.24
CA TRP A 348 -7.93 -27.42 -7.00
C TRP A 348 -8.15 -26.34 -5.95
N SER A 349 -7.39 -25.24 -6.01
CA SER A 349 -7.54 -24.12 -5.08
C SER A 349 -8.79 -23.28 -5.35
N ALA A 350 -9.48 -23.46 -6.48
CA ALA A 350 -10.69 -22.71 -6.81
C ALA A 350 -11.77 -22.81 -5.70
N LEU A 351 -12.04 -24.02 -5.21
CA LEU A 351 -13.05 -24.24 -4.17
C LEU A 351 -12.67 -23.61 -2.81
N PRO A 352 -11.50 -23.90 -2.20
CA PRO A 352 -11.14 -23.29 -0.92
C PRO A 352 -10.98 -21.76 -1.02
N VAL A 353 -10.53 -21.24 -2.17
CA VAL A 353 -10.45 -19.78 -2.39
C VAL A 353 -11.85 -19.16 -2.49
N ALA A 354 -12.80 -19.82 -3.17
CA ALA A 354 -14.18 -19.33 -3.26
C ALA A 354 -14.85 -19.30 -1.87
N VAL A 355 -14.67 -20.36 -1.08
CA VAL A 355 -15.19 -20.44 0.30
C VAL A 355 -14.52 -19.37 1.18
N GLY A 356 -13.20 -19.24 1.11
CA GLY A 356 -12.45 -18.25 1.87
C GLY A 356 -12.87 -16.82 1.56
N PHE A 357 -12.95 -16.46 0.28
CA PHE A 357 -13.35 -15.12 -0.14
C PHE A 357 -14.81 -14.82 0.20
N ALA A 358 -15.72 -15.79 0.02
CA ALA A 358 -17.13 -15.66 0.43
C ALA A 358 -17.27 -15.41 1.94
N ALA A 359 -16.51 -16.15 2.76
CA ALA A 359 -16.50 -15.98 4.21
C ALA A 359 -15.93 -14.61 4.63
N LEU A 360 -14.82 -14.17 4.00
CA LEU A 360 -14.21 -12.87 4.27
C LEU A 360 -15.12 -11.71 3.87
N TRP A 361 -15.79 -11.80 2.72
CA TRP A 361 -16.76 -10.77 2.31
C TRP A 361 -17.99 -10.78 3.23
N ALA A 362 -18.51 -11.94 3.61
CA ALA A 362 -19.58 -12.03 4.60
C ALA A 362 -19.19 -11.37 5.93
N LEU A 363 -17.95 -11.56 6.38
CA LEU A 363 -17.41 -10.88 7.56
C LEU A 363 -17.38 -9.35 7.36
N VAL A 364 -16.95 -8.86 6.20
CA VAL A 364 -17.02 -7.43 5.87
C VAL A 364 -18.45 -6.90 5.92
N ASP A 365 -19.43 -7.66 5.43
CA ASP A 365 -20.85 -7.30 5.52
C ASP A 365 -21.33 -7.21 6.96
N VAL A 366 -20.97 -8.18 7.81
CA VAL A 366 -21.29 -8.18 9.25
C VAL A 366 -20.64 -6.98 9.96
N VAL A 367 -19.34 -6.76 9.74
CA VAL A 367 -18.61 -5.62 10.33
C VAL A 367 -19.20 -4.29 9.86
N SER A 368 -19.61 -4.20 8.59
CA SER A 368 -20.20 -2.98 8.02
C SER A 368 -21.50 -2.53 8.68
N ARG A 369 -22.23 -3.47 9.30
CA ARG A 369 -23.49 -3.26 10.03
C ARG A 369 -23.29 -3.20 11.54
N SER A 370 -22.06 -3.42 12.03
CA SER A 370 -21.79 -3.51 13.46
C SER A 370 -21.80 -2.13 14.14
N SER A 371 -22.23 -2.10 15.41
CA SER A 371 -22.11 -0.91 16.25
C SER A 371 -20.65 -0.52 16.50
N TRP A 372 -19.73 -1.48 16.42
CA TRP A 372 -18.30 -1.23 16.50
C TRP A 372 -17.82 -0.33 15.37
N LEU A 373 -18.18 -0.64 14.11
CA LEU A 373 -17.79 0.21 12.99
C LEU A 373 -18.48 1.57 13.06
N ALA A 374 -19.74 1.64 13.54
CA ALA A 374 -20.41 2.91 13.77
C ALA A 374 -19.64 3.81 14.75
N ARG A 375 -19.17 3.26 15.87
CA ARG A 375 -18.28 3.97 16.83
C ARG A 375 -16.90 4.24 16.27
N TRP A 376 -16.40 3.38 15.39
CA TRP A 376 -15.15 3.65 14.69
C TRP A 376 -15.33 4.86 13.78
N ARG A 377 -16.46 5.00 13.11
CA ARG A 377 -16.74 6.07 12.16
C ARG A 377 -16.93 7.47 12.77
N THR A 378 -17.02 7.58 14.09
CA THR A 378 -17.04 8.88 14.78
C THR A 378 -15.62 9.29 15.14
N ALA A 379 -15.32 10.59 15.04
CA ALA A 379 -14.09 11.14 15.62
C ALA A 379 -14.10 10.89 17.14
N ASP A 380 -12.93 10.63 17.72
CA ASP A 380 -12.81 10.69 19.17
C ASP A 380 -13.15 12.12 19.62
N GLU A 381 -13.89 12.28 20.73
CA GLU A 381 -14.17 13.61 21.27
C GLU A 381 -12.87 14.40 21.41
N PRO A 382 -12.83 15.69 21.02
CA PRO A 382 -11.65 16.51 21.27
C PRO A 382 -11.36 16.41 22.75
N ALA A 383 -10.13 16.04 23.10
CA ALA A 383 -9.71 15.96 24.50
C ALA A 383 -10.15 17.27 25.15
N GLY A 384 -11.13 17.18 26.05
CA GLY A 384 -11.87 18.34 26.54
C GLY A 384 -10.90 19.47 26.83
N VAL A 385 -11.25 20.68 26.41
CA VAL A 385 -10.76 21.88 27.07
C VAL A 385 -10.89 21.56 28.54
N ALA A 386 -9.76 21.33 29.22
CA ALA A 386 -9.79 21.07 30.65
C ALA A 386 -10.64 22.21 31.19
N GLU A 387 -11.81 21.87 31.73
CA GLU A 387 -12.61 22.79 32.49
C GLU A 387 -11.61 23.41 33.44
N THR A 388 -11.28 24.68 33.19
CA THR A 388 -10.66 25.53 34.18
C THR A 388 -11.69 25.58 35.29
N ALA A 389 -11.62 24.58 36.17
CA ALA A 389 -12.32 24.54 37.43
C ALA A 389 -11.84 25.81 38.13
N ALA A 390 -12.72 26.79 38.12
CA ALA A 390 -12.63 27.95 38.98
C ALA A 390 -12.47 27.45 40.42
N ALA A 391 -11.37 27.85 41.04
CA ALA A 391 -11.22 27.96 42.48
C ALA A 391 -10.39 29.22 42.75
#